data_AF-A0A2W1BAQ4-F1
#
_entry.id   AF-A0A2W1BAQ4-F1
#
_cell.length_a   1.000
_cell.length_b   1.000
_cell.length_c   1.000
_cell.angle_alpha   90.00
_cell.angle_beta   90.00
_cell.angle_gamma   90.00
#
_symmetry.space_group_name_H-M   'P 1'
#
loop_
_entity.id
_entity.type
_entity.pdbx_description
1 polymer ?
#
loop_
_entity_poly.entity_id
_entity_poly.type
_entity_poly.pdbx_seq_one_letter_code
_entity_poly.pdbx_strand_id
1 'polypeptide(L)'
;MVLLSASVFGVKRLLAICEAYAKQHGLKYNSLKSEIMVFEARRNGTCEVFPNNIVLNGTALRMVFKKYLGHVLTPDLRDNDDIERERRALAVRANMIARRKKERK
;
A
#
# COMPACT_ATOMS: atom_id res chain seq x y z
N MET A 1 -3.02 -1.51 11.98
CA MET A 1 -1.63 -1.90 12.27
C MET A 1 -0.91 -2.15 10.96
N VAL A 2 0.32 -1.65 10.80
CA VAL A 2 1.16 -1.90 9.63
C VAL A 2 2.46 -2.52 10.11
N LEU A 3 2.90 -3.58 9.44
CA LEU A 3 4.22 -4.19 9.66
C LEU A 3 5.08 -3.91 8.43
N LEU A 4 6.24 -3.31 8.63
CA LEU A 4 7.21 -3.05 7.58
C LEU A 4 8.51 -3.76 7.94
N SER A 5 9.11 -4.44 6.97
CA SER A 5 10.42 -5.07 7.12
C SER A 5 11.14 -5.10 5.78
N ALA A 6 12.46 -5.01 5.82
CA ALA A 6 13.31 -5.11 4.64
C ALA A 6 13.43 -6.56 4.10
N SER A 7 12.89 -7.55 4.81
CA SER A 7 12.95 -8.96 4.42
C SER A 7 11.63 -9.68 4.67
N VAL A 8 11.27 -10.59 3.77
CA VAL A 8 10.11 -11.49 3.87
C VAL A 8 10.16 -12.31 5.16
N PHE A 9 11.35 -12.77 5.55
CA PHE A 9 11.51 -13.53 6.80
C PHE A 9 11.23 -12.67 8.04
N GLY A 10 11.65 -11.40 8.00
CA GLY A 10 11.36 -10.43 9.06
C GLY A 10 9.87 -10.20 9.22
N VAL A 11 9.14 -9.99 8.11
CA VAL A 11 7.67 -9.86 8.15
C VAL A 11 7.01 -11.11 8.74
N LYS A 12 7.41 -12.31 8.30
CA LYS A 12 6.86 -13.57 8.84
C LYS A 12 7.07 -13.71 10.34
N ARG A 13 8.27 -13.41 10.82
CA ARG A 13 8.59 -13.48 12.25
C ARG A 13 7.77 -12.47 13.06
N LEU A 14 7.65 -11.23 12.58
CA LEU A 14 6.82 -10.21 13.22
C LEU A 14 5.35 -10.62 13.27
N LEU A 15 4.83 -11.16 12.16
CA LEU A 15 3.45 -11.60 12.06
C LEU A 15 3.16 -12.75 13.05
N ALA A 16 4.06 -13.72 13.16
CA ALA A 16 3.95 -14.82 14.14
C ALA A 16 3.92 -14.31 15.60
N ILE A 17 4.74 -13.32 15.94
CA ILE A 17 4.73 -12.69 17.28
C ILE A 17 3.40 -11.98 17.52
N CYS A 18 2.92 -11.21 16.54
CA CYS A 18 1.64 -10.52 16.63
C CYS A 18 0.47 -11.49 16.78
N GLU A 19 0.46 -12.61 16.06
CA GLU A 19 -0.55 -13.66 16.17
C GLU A 19 -0.53 -14.33 17.54
N ALA A 20 0.66 -14.67 18.06
CA ALA A 20 0.80 -15.25 19.39
C ALA A 20 0.25 -14.30 20.47
N TYR A 21 0.59 -13.01 20.37
CA TYR A 21 0.07 -11.98 21.26
C TYR A 21 -1.46 -11.85 21.16
N ALA A 22 -2.00 -11.77 19.94
CA ALA A 22 -3.44 -11.67 19.74
C ALA A 22 -4.17 -12.88 20.35
N LYS A 23 -3.66 -14.09 20.12
CA LYS A 23 -4.22 -15.32 20.69
C LYS A 23 -4.18 -15.33 22.22
N GLN A 24 -3.09 -14.87 22.83
CA GLN A 24 -2.94 -14.77 24.28
C GLN A 24 -3.98 -13.83 24.90
N HIS A 25 -4.33 -12.75 24.20
CA HIS A 25 -5.31 -11.75 24.66
C HIS A 25 -6.74 -11.98 24.16
N GLY A 26 -7.03 -13.14 23.52
CA GLY A 26 -8.37 -13.44 22.99
C GLY A 26 -8.79 -12.60 21.79
N LEU A 27 -7.83 -11.98 21.10
CA LEU A 27 -8.03 -11.19 19.89
C LEU A 27 -7.81 -12.04 18.64
N LYS A 28 -8.54 -11.72 17.55
CA LYS A 28 -8.37 -12.36 16.24
C LYS A 28 -8.24 -11.33 15.14
N TYR A 29 -7.12 -11.34 14.42
CA TYR A 29 -6.96 -10.51 13.23
C TYR A 29 -7.87 -10.97 12.09
N ASN A 30 -8.39 -9.99 11.34
CA ASN A 30 -9.24 -10.24 10.18
C ASN A 30 -8.38 -10.48 8.93
N SER A 31 -8.17 -11.75 8.58
CA SER A 31 -7.38 -12.15 7.41
C SER A 31 -7.94 -11.67 6.07
N LEU A 32 -9.26 -11.44 5.96
CA LEU A 32 -9.87 -10.94 4.73
C LEU A 32 -9.62 -9.45 4.50
N LYS A 33 -9.41 -8.68 5.57
CA LYS A 33 -9.07 -7.24 5.50
C LYS A 33 -7.58 -6.97 5.56
N SER A 34 -6.78 -7.97 5.94
CA SER A 34 -5.33 -7.87 5.95
C SER A 34 -4.79 -8.07 4.53
N GLU A 35 -4.01 -7.11 4.07
CA GLU A 35 -3.41 -7.11 2.74
C GLU A 35 -1.89 -6.97 2.89
N ILE A 36 -1.16 -7.39 1.85
CA ILE A 36 0.29 -7.25 1.79
C ILE A 36 0.71 -6.52 0.52
N MET A 37 1.77 -5.72 0.64
CA MET A 37 2.44 -5.05 -0.47
C MET A 37 3.93 -5.36 -0.39
N VAL A 38 4.53 -5.61 -1.55
CA VAL A 38 5.98 -5.82 -1.68
C VAL A 38 6.55 -4.65 -2.46
N PHE A 39 7.55 -3.99 -1.88
CA PHE A 39 8.33 -2.99 -2.58
C PHE A 39 9.50 -3.67 -3.30
N GLU A 40 9.56 -3.51 -4.62
CA GLU A 40 10.57 -4.19 -5.43
C GLU A 40 11.91 -3.45 -5.35
N ALA A 41 12.97 -4.17 -4.99
CA ALA A 41 14.33 -3.69 -5.17
C ALA A 41 14.72 -3.89 -6.64
N ARG A 42 14.92 -2.77 -7.34
CA ARG A 42 15.43 -2.59 -8.72
C ARG A 42 15.66 -3.89 -9.52
N ARG A 43 14.80 -4.12 -10.53
CA ARG A 43 15.02 -4.96 -11.73
C ARG A 43 15.08 -6.49 -11.56
N ASN A 44 14.59 -7.05 -10.47
CA ASN A 44 14.43 -8.51 -10.39
C ASN A 44 12.95 -8.84 -10.48
N GLY A 45 12.51 -9.43 -11.60
CA GLY A 45 11.14 -9.89 -11.87
C GLY A 45 10.69 -11.07 -10.99
N THR A 46 11.03 -11.05 -9.71
CA THR A 46 10.76 -12.11 -8.72
C THR A 46 9.39 -11.98 -8.06
N CYS A 47 8.55 -11.06 -8.52
CA CYS A 47 7.27 -10.72 -7.91
C CYS A 47 6.26 -11.88 -7.90
N GLU A 48 6.35 -12.82 -8.85
CA GLU A 48 5.38 -13.91 -8.99
C GLU A 48 5.59 -15.09 -8.02
N VAL A 49 6.78 -15.25 -7.42
CA VAL A 49 7.13 -16.49 -6.69
C VAL A 49 7.15 -16.31 -5.17
N PHE A 50 7.46 -15.11 -4.68
CA PHE A 50 7.89 -14.92 -3.28
C PHE A 50 6.84 -14.68 -2.17
N PRO A 51 5.60 -14.19 -2.41
CA PRO A 51 4.68 -13.86 -1.30
C PRO A 51 3.73 -14.98 -0.89
N ASN A 52 3.68 -16.10 -1.62
CA ASN A 52 2.68 -17.16 -1.47
C ASN A 52 2.69 -17.83 -0.08
N ASN A 53 3.76 -17.61 0.69
CA ASN A 53 3.97 -18.23 2.00
C ASN A 53 3.73 -17.26 3.17
N ILE A 54 3.14 -16.07 2.97
CA ILE A 54 2.72 -15.20 4.08
C ILE A 54 1.26 -15.48 4.39
N VAL A 55 1.06 -16.10 5.56
CA VAL A 55 -0.22 -16.62 6.01
C VAL A 55 -0.56 -15.96 7.33
N LEU A 56 -1.81 -15.51 7.49
CA LEU A 56 -2.36 -14.98 8.73
C LEU A 56 -3.58 -15.83 9.10
N ASN A 57 -3.58 -16.40 10.31
CA ASN A 57 -4.61 -17.33 10.80
C ASN A 57 -4.89 -18.48 9.81
N GLY A 58 -3.85 -19.04 9.18
CA GLY A 58 -3.97 -20.12 8.19
C GLY A 58 -4.46 -19.68 6.80
N THR A 59 -4.75 -18.39 6.59
CA THR A 59 -5.18 -17.84 5.29
C THR A 59 -4.04 -17.06 4.62
N ALA A 60 -3.75 -17.33 3.35
CA ALA A 60 -2.78 -16.56 2.58
C ALA A 60 -3.25 -15.11 2.40
N LEU A 61 -2.38 -14.13 2.66
CA LEU A 61 -2.72 -12.72 2.52
C LEU A 61 -2.79 -12.30 1.05
N ARG A 62 -3.78 -11.47 0.71
CA ARG A 62 -3.92 -10.93 -0.64
C ARG A 62 -2.86 -9.87 -0.91
N MET A 63 -2.15 -10.02 -2.03
CA MET A 63 -1.27 -8.97 -2.54
C MET A 63 -2.09 -7.84 -3.17
N VAL A 64 -1.76 -6.60 -2.83
CA VAL A 64 -2.40 -5.41 -3.41
C VAL A 64 -1.40 -4.34 -3.80
N PHE A 65 -1.77 -3.59 -4.84
CA PHE A 65 -1.07 -2.40 -5.31
C PHE A 65 -2.00 -1.19 -5.13
N LYS A 66 -2.34 -0.87 -3.88
CA LYS A 66 -3.41 0.08 -3.55
C LYS A 66 -2.95 1.20 -2.62
N LYS A 67 -3.77 2.24 -2.60
CA LYS A 67 -3.64 3.38 -1.70
C LYS A 67 -3.73 2.93 -0.25
N TYR A 68 -2.79 3.38 0.57
CA TYR A 68 -2.83 3.16 2.01
C TYR A 68 -3.15 4.47 2.73
N LEU A 69 -4.24 4.49 3.50
CA LEU A 69 -4.71 5.67 4.25
C LEU A 69 -4.79 6.98 3.42
N GLY A 70 -5.11 6.88 2.14
CA GLY A 70 -5.23 8.04 1.24
C GLY A 70 -3.94 8.43 0.50
N HIS A 71 -2.80 7.83 0.85
CA HIS A 71 -1.54 7.96 0.11
C HIS A 71 -1.49 6.96 -1.05
N VAL A 72 -0.93 7.39 -2.18
CA VAL A 72 -0.66 6.51 -3.31
C VAL A 72 0.68 5.82 -3.05
N LEU A 73 0.64 4.51 -2.85
CA LEU A 73 1.85 3.68 -2.75
C LEU A 73 1.95 2.85 -4.01
N THR A 74 3.10 2.94 -4.66
CA THR A 74 3.43 2.11 -5.83
C THR A 74 4.56 1.13 -5.46
N PRO A 75 4.58 -0.06 -6.07
CA PRO A 75 5.56 -1.10 -5.74
C PRO A 75 7.01 -0.68 -6.07
N ASP A 76 7.18 0.24 -7.01
CA ASP A 76 8.45 0.83 -7.41
C ASP A 76 8.92 1.98 -6.49
N LEU A 77 8.17 2.27 -5.41
CA LEU A 77 8.44 3.34 -4.44
C LEU A 77 8.58 4.74 -5.09
N ARG A 78 7.98 4.94 -6.26
CA ARG A 78 7.98 6.24 -6.95
C ARG A 78 6.76 7.06 -6.55
N ASP A 79 6.91 8.37 -6.65
CA ASP A 79 5.89 9.37 -6.34
C ASP A 79 5.22 9.97 -7.59
N ASN A 80 5.58 9.48 -8.79
CA ASN A 80 5.07 9.99 -10.08
C ASN A 80 3.54 10.09 -10.14
N ASP A 81 2.83 9.07 -9.64
CA ASP A 81 1.36 9.04 -9.68
C ASP A 81 0.74 10.10 -8.75
N ASP A 82 1.39 10.38 -7.62
CA ASP A 82 0.94 11.41 -6.69
C ASP A 82 1.26 12.82 -7.21
N ILE A 83 2.45 13.00 -7.80
CA ILE A 83 2.83 14.24 -8.50
C ILE A 83 1.83 14.55 -9.62
N GLU A 84 1.50 13.57 -10.45
CA GLU A 84 0.57 13.76 -11.56
C GLU A 84 -0.85 14.04 -11.06
N ARG A 85 -1.25 13.46 -9.92
CA ARG A 85 -2.52 13.80 -9.26
C ARG A 85 -2.55 15.26 -8.81
N GLU A 86 -1.52 15.75 -8.14
CA GLU A 86 -1.43 17.15 -7.71
C GLU A 86 -1.41 18.11 -8.91
N ARG A 87 -0.61 17.78 -9.93
CA ARG A 87 -0.52 18.54 -11.17
C ARG A 87 -1.89 18.70 -11.85
N ARG A 88 -2.67 17.61 -11.93
CA ARG A 88 -4.05 17.65 -12.47
C ARG A 88 -4.97 18.51 -11.61
N ALA A 89 -4.90 18.39 -10.29
CA ALA A 89 -5.71 19.21 -9.39
C ALA A 89 -5.39 20.71 -9.55
N LEU A 90 -4.12 21.06 -9.71
CA LEU A 90 -3.68 22.43 -9.99
C LEU A 90 -4.21 22.93 -11.34
N ALA A 91 -4.09 22.13 -12.41
CA ALA A 91 -4.58 22.47 -13.73
C ALA A 91 -6.09 22.76 -13.74
N VAL A 92 -6.88 21.93 -13.03
CA VAL A 92 -8.33 22.16 -12.88
C VAL A 92 -8.61 23.49 -12.18
N ARG A 93 -7.91 23.80 -11.08
CA ARG A 93 -8.07 25.08 -10.36
C ARG A 93 -7.69 26.28 -11.23
N ALA A 94 -6.60 26.19 -11.98
CA ALA A 94 -6.18 27.23 -12.92
C ALA A 94 -7.23 27.47 -14.01
N ASN A 95 -7.79 26.40 -14.58
CA ASN A 95 -8.82 26.48 -15.61
C ASN A 95 -10.11 27.15 -15.11
N MET A 96 -10.52 26.89 -13.85
CA MET A 96 -11.66 27.56 -13.23
C MET A 96 -11.43 29.09 -13.13
N ILE A 97 -10.23 29.51 -12.72
CA ILE A 97 -9.88 30.94 -12.63
C ILE A 97 -9.83 31.59 -14.02
N ALA A 98 -9.25 30.91 -15.01
CA ALA A 98 -9.15 31.42 -16.38
C ALA A 98 -10.54 31.66 -17.00
N ARG A 99 -11.47 30.71 -16.82
CA ARG A 99 -12.87 30.86 -17.26
C ARG A 99 -13.56 32.04 -16.58
N ARG A 100 -13.45 32.15 -15.24
CA ARG A 100 -14.04 33.27 -14.49
C ARG A 100 -13.52 34.63 -14.92
N LYS A 101 -12.22 34.73 -15.28
CA LYS A 101 -11.65 35.98 -15.81
C LYS A 101 -12.14 36.28 -17.23
N LYS A 102 -12.45 35.26 -18.03
CA LYS A 102 -12.98 35.42 -19.39
C LYS A 102 -14.44 35.90 -19.39
N GLU A 103 -15.26 35.45 -18.43
CA GLU A 103 -16.66 35.87 -18.27
C GLU A 103 -16.83 37.30 -17.74
N ARG A 104 -15.78 37.88 -17.15
CA ARG A 104 -15.77 39.24 -16.61
C ARG A 104 -15.25 40.31 -17.60
N LYS A 105 -14.88 39.91 -18.80
CA LYS A 105 -14.50 40.80 -19.92
C LYS A 105 -15.62 40.82 -20.93
#